data_AF-A0A7C2UTE2-F1
#
_entry.id   AF-A0A7C2UTE2-F1
#
_cell.length_a   1.000
_cell.length_b   1.000
_cell.length_c   1.000
_cell.angle_alpha   90.00
_cell.angle_beta   90.00
_cell.angle_gamma   90.00
#
_symmetry.space_group_name_H-M   'P 1'
#
loop_
_entity.id
_entity.type
_entity.pdbx_description
1 polymer ?
#
loop_
_entity_poly.entity_id
_entity_poly.type
_entity_poly.pdbx_seq_one_letter_code
_entity_poly.pdbx_strand_id
1 'polypeptide(L)'
;MDKALVRVNVDGEGHTVSLAKARIPKIDEFMNFLKEKRIPIALVDLAYTPQSILVAAVYTLIDIKRGTGIAKDPVMQFALNLTGTHQLSKALEKVYPRGEIGYLVGMDTDLKELNGLYDALELEGISFDAHVVEMFSARANGVNWKYRKNN
;
A
#
# COMPACT_ATOMS: atom_id res chain seq x y z
N MET A 1 18.14 -5.02 4.81
CA MET A 1 17.62 -4.26 3.64
C MET A 1 16.64 -3.23 4.17
N ASP A 2 16.74 -1.96 3.80
CA ASP A 2 15.98 -0.84 4.40
C ASP A 2 14.65 -0.55 3.67
N LYS A 3 14.54 -0.96 2.41
CA LYS A 3 13.34 -0.80 1.59
C LYS A 3 13.13 -1.96 0.63
N ALA A 4 11.88 -2.24 0.28
CA ALA A 4 11.49 -3.12 -0.81
C ALA A 4 10.89 -2.32 -1.97
N LEU A 5 11.19 -2.75 -3.20
CA LEU A 5 10.63 -2.20 -4.43
C LEU A 5 10.07 -3.35 -5.26
N VAL A 6 8.78 -3.29 -5.54
CA VAL A 6 8.08 -4.23 -6.41
C VAL A 6 7.73 -3.50 -7.70
N ARG A 7 8.07 -4.10 -8.84
CA ARG A 7 7.65 -3.63 -10.16
C ARG A 7 6.53 -4.51 -10.65
N VAL A 8 5.46 -3.91 -11.14
CA VAL A 8 4.32 -4.63 -11.69
C VAL A 8 3.98 -4.06 -13.07
N ASN A 9 3.51 -4.93 -13.96
CA ASN A 9 2.96 -4.50 -15.24
C ASN A 9 1.44 -4.61 -15.17
N VAL A 10 0.73 -3.50 -15.40
CA VAL A 10 -0.73 -3.46 -15.44
C VAL A 10 -1.13 -3.02 -16.84
N ASP A 11 -1.76 -3.94 -17.58
CA ASP A 11 -2.30 -3.69 -18.93
C ASP A 11 -1.26 -3.07 -19.91
N GLY A 12 0.01 -3.48 -19.80
CA GLY A 12 1.10 -3.03 -20.66
C GLY A 12 1.93 -1.87 -20.09
N GLU A 13 1.46 -1.21 -19.04
CA GLU A 13 2.17 -0.11 -18.36
C GLU A 13 2.91 -0.58 -17.12
N GLY A 14 4.14 -0.10 -16.93
CA GLY A 14 4.97 -0.41 -15.78
C GLY A 14 4.65 0.51 -14.60
N HIS A 15 4.31 -0.09 -13.46
CA HIS A 15 4.07 0.60 -12.19
C HIS A 15 5.01 0.09 -11.09
N THR A 16 5.14 0.87 -10.03
CA THR A 16 6.03 0.56 -8.91
C THR A 16 5.33 0.70 -7.56
N VAL A 17 5.66 -0.22 -6.65
CA VAL A 17 5.30 -0.13 -5.24
C VAL A 17 6.59 -0.11 -4.43
N SER A 18 6.78 0.96 -3.66
CA SER A 18 7.88 1.11 -2.72
C SER A 18 7.36 0.89 -1.29
N LEU A 19 8.12 0.15 -0.49
CA LEU A 19 7.83 -0.09 0.92
C LEU A 19 9.10 0.17 1.73
N ALA A 20 9.00 0.99 2.77
CA ALA A 20 10.06 1.14 3.76
C ALA A 20 9.48 1.02 5.16
N LYS A 21 10.23 0.40 6.08
CA LYS A 21 9.96 0.54 7.52
C LYS A 21 10.63 1.83 7.98
N ALA A 22 9.90 2.66 8.70
CA ALA A 22 10.36 3.98 9.05
C ALA A 22 9.97 4.37 10.47
N ARG A 23 10.85 5.13 11.14
CA ARG A 23 10.49 5.95 12.29
C ARG A 23 10.16 7.36 11.80
N ILE A 24 9.05 7.90 12.29
CA ILE A 24 8.45 9.18 11.92
C ILE A 24 8.12 9.89 13.25
N PRO A 25 9.11 10.57 13.87
CA PRO A 25 8.94 11.17 15.19
C PRO A 25 7.85 12.25 15.23
N LYS A 26 7.59 12.87 14.08
CA LYS A 26 6.63 13.97 13.92
C LYS A 26 5.58 13.65 12.88
N ILE A 27 4.76 12.64 13.17
CA ILE A 27 3.80 12.08 12.22
C ILE A 27 2.81 13.13 11.67
N ASP A 28 2.40 14.10 12.49
CA ASP A 28 1.47 15.15 12.06
C ASP A 28 2.12 16.14 11.08
N GLU A 29 3.36 16.58 11.35
CA GLU A 29 4.13 17.43 10.43
C GLU A 29 4.38 16.70 9.11
N PHE A 30 4.72 15.41 9.19
CA PHE A 30 4.92 14.54 8.04
C PHE A 30 3.64 14.42 7.20
N MET A 31 2.49 14.17 7.83
CA MET A 31 1.21 14.07 7.12
C MET A 31 0.76 15.38 6.50
N ASN A 32 1.01 16.51 7.17
CA ASN A 32 0.71 17.82 6.61
C ASN A 32 1.58 18.08 5.37
N PHE A 33 2.87 17.76 5.42
CA PHE A 33 3.74 17.84 4.26
C PHE A 33 3.23 17.00 3.08
N LEU A 34 2.86 15.73 3.31
CA LEU A 34 2.31 14.87 2.25
C LEU A 34 1.03 15.45 1.63
N LYS A 35 0.13 15.98 2.46
CA LYS A 35 -1.13 16.61 2.00
C LYS A 35 -0.87 17.88 1.20
N GLU A 36 0.00 18.76 1.68
CA GLU A 36 0.35 20.02 1.00
C GLU A 36 1.01 19.77 -0.36
N LYS A 37 1.89 18.78 -0.42
CA LYS A 37 2.60 18.40 -1.65
C LYS A 37 1.81 17.44 -2.55
N ARG A 38 0.66 16.94 -2.08
CA ARG A 38 -0.19 15.94 -2.76
C ARG A 38 0.61 14.67 -3.14
N ILE A 39 1.48 14.24 -2.24
CA ILE A 39 2.32 13.04 -2.45
C ILE A 39 1.52 11.81 -1.97
N PRO A 40 1.22 10.83 -2.84
CA PRO A 40 0.34 9.71 -2.52
C PRO A 40 1.09 8.59 -1.78
N ILE A 41 1.47 8.86 -0.54
CA ILE A 41 2.15 7.91 0.34
C ILE A 41 1.22 7.52 1.48
N ALA A 42 1.06 6.20 1.66
CA ALA A 42 0.29 5.65 2.77
C ALA A 42 1.20 5.36 3.96
N LEU A 43 0.70 5.69 5.16
CA LEU A 43 1.27 5.27 6.43
C LEU A 43 0.52 4.06 6.96
N VAL A 44 1.25 3.01 7.32
CA VAL A 44 0.67 1.74 7.77
C VAL A 44 1.24 1.31 9.12
N ASP A 45 0.37 0.88 10.02
CA ASP A 45 0.73 0.31 11.32
C ASP A 45 1.54 -1.00 11.17
N LEU A 46 2.42 -1.26 12.13
CA LEU A 46 3.24 -2.47 12.16
C LEU A 46 2.42 -3.76 12.37
N ALA A 47 1.14 -3.66 12.74
CA ALA A 47 0.22 -4.79 12.83
C ALA A 47 0.01 -5.53 11.49
N TYR A 48 0.32 -4.88 10.36
CA TYR A 48 0.23 -5.48 9.03
C TYR A 48 1.56 -6.10 8.60
N THR A 49 1.49 -7.24 7.92
CA THR A 49 2.71 -7.84 7.36
C THR A 49 3.14 -7.09 6.09
N PRO A 50 4.45 -6.90 5.86
CA PRO A 50 4.96 -6.30 4.62
C PRO A 50 4.36 -6.90 3.34
N GLN A 51 4.16 -8.22 3.34
CA GLN A 51 3.57 -8.94 2.21
C GLN A 51 2.12 -8.53 1.94
N SER A 52 1.28 -8.43 2.99
CA SER A 52 -0.11 -7.97 2.82
C SER A 52 -0.19 -6.53 2.31
N ILE A 53 0.73 -5.68 2.76
CA ILE A 53 0.85 -4.28 2.34
C ILE A 53 1.17 -4.21 0.85
N LEU A 54 2.21 -4.91 0.42
CA LEU A 54 2.65 -4.90 -0.99
C LEU A 54 1.55 -5.44 -1.91
N VAL A 55 0.90 -6.53 -1.52
CA VAL A 55 -0.23 -7.10 -2.27
C VAL A 55 -1.36 -6.07 -2.41
N ALA A 56 -1.80 -5.46 -1.30
CA ALA A 56 -2.87 -4.47 -1.33
C ALA A 56 -2.51 -3.23 -2.17
N ALA A 57 -1.25 -2.79 -2.15
CA ALA A 57 -0.76 -1.70 -2.99
C ALA A 57 -0.79 -2.05 -4.48
N VAL A 58 -0.38 -3.27 -4.85
CA VAL A 58 -0.47 -3.75 -6.24
C VAL A 58 -1.93 -3.81 -6.70
N TYR A 59 -2.86 -4.33 -5.89
CA TYR A 59 -4.28 -4.30 -6.23
C TYR A 59 -4.81 -2.89 -6.45
N THR A 60 -4.34 -1.95 -5.64
CA THR A 60 -4.76 -0.55 -5.73
C THR A 60 -4.34 0.08 -7.04
N LEU A 61 -3.12 -0.20 -7.51
CA LEU A 61 -2.68 0.23 -8.83
C LEU A 61 -3.55 -0.36 -9.95
N ILE A 62 -3.88 -1.65 -9.86
CA ILE A 62 -4.78 -2.31 -10.82
C ILE A 62 -6.16 -1.66 -10.82
N ASP A 63 -6.75 -1.46 -9.63
CA ASP A 63 -8.09 -0.89 -9.46
C ASP A 63 -8.19 0.52 -10.04
N ILE A 64 -7.18 1.35 -9.78
CA ILE A 64 -7.15 2.73 -10.24
C ILE A 64 -6.96 2.76 -11.76
N LYS A 65 -6.01 1.98 -12.28
CA LYS A 65 -5.74 1.94 -13.72
C LYS A 65 -6.94 1.47 -14.53
N ARG A 66 -7.68 0.48 -14.03
CA ARG A 66 -8.87 -0.07 -14.67
C ARG A 66 -10.15 0.71 -14.35
N GLY A 67 -10.09 1.72 -13.49
CA GLY A 67 -11.26 2.49 -13.07
C GLY A 67 -12.27 1.70 -12.24
N THR A 68 -11.84 0.61 -11.60
CA THR A 68 -12.66 -0.25 -10.71
C THR A 68 -12.54 0.13 -9.23
N GLY A 69 -11.66 1.08 -8.90
CA GLY A 69 -11.49 1.60 -7.55
C GLY A 69 -12.76 2.28 -7.00
N ILE A 70 -13.02 2.07 -5.71
CA ILE A 70 -14.11 2.72 -4.98
C ILE A 70 -13.73 4.17 -4.65
N ALA A 71 -12.48 4.39 -4.25
CA ALA A 71 -11.92 5.71 -4.01
C ALA A 71 -11.04 6.15 -5.18
N LYS A 72 -11.10 7.45 -5.50
CA LYS A 72 -10.23 8.07 -6.51
C LYS A 72 -8.81 8.34 -6.01
N ASP A 73 -8.67 8.51 -4.68
CA ASP A 73 -7.37 8.73 -4.05
C ASP A 73 -6.67 7.38 -3.83
N PRO A 74 -5.41 7.21 -4.27
CA PRO A 74 -4.69 5.95 -4.14
C PRO A 74 -4.53 5.49 -2.70
N VAL A 75 -4.25 6.40 -1.76
CA VAL A 75 -4.05 6.05 -0.35
C VAL A 75 -5.36 5.58 0.28
N MET A 76 -6.48 6.22 -0.07
CA MET A 76 -7.81 5.79 0.37
C MET A 76 -8.21 4.43 -0.22
N GLN A 77 -8.00 4.21 -1.52
CA GLN A 77 -8.29 2.92 -2.15
C GLN A 77 -7.41 1.80 -1.57
N PHE A 78 -6.14 2.10 -1.32
CA PHE A 78 -5.22 1.21 -0.64
C PHE A 78 -5.71 0.82 0.76
N ALA A 79 -6.17 1.79 1.55
CA ALA A 79 -6.69 1.49 2.89
C ALA A 79 -7.90 0.54 2.84
N LEU A 80 -8.81 0.73 1.86
CA LEU A 80 -9.94 -0.18 1.64
C LEU A 80 -9.46 -1.58 1.25
N ASN A 81 -8.52 -1.68 0.32
CA ASN A 81 -7.96 -2.94 -0.15
C ASN A 81 -7.20 -3.69 0.94
N LEU A 82 -6.41 -3.00 1.76
CA LEU A 82 -5.63 -3.60 2.85
C LEU A 82 -6.52 -4.11 3.99
N THR A 83 -7.63 -3.42 4.28
CA THR A 83 -8.51 -3.78 5.40
C THR A 83 -9.66 -4.69 4.99
N GLY A 84 -10.00 -4.76 3.70
CA GLY A 84 -11.15 -5.49 3.18
C GLY A 84 -12.51 -4.89 3.57
N THR A 85 -12.54 -3.64 4.05
CA THR A 85 -13.78 -2.95 4.44
C THR A 85 -14.29 -2.05 3.32
N HIS A 86 -15.59 -1.78 3.33
CA HIS A 86 -16.21 -0.76 2.47
C HIS A 86 -16.37 0.61 3.16
N GLN A 87 -16.04 0.70 4.45
CA GLN A 87 -16.17 1.93 5.23
C GLN A 87 -14.82 2.66 5.32
N LEU A 88 -14.66 3.71 4.53
CA LEU A 88 -13.39 4.44 4.39
C LEU A 88 -12.84 4.99 5.72
N SER A 89 -13.69 5.56 6.57
CA SER A 89 -13.26 6.09 7.88
C SER A 89 -12.63 5.00 8.75
N LYS A 90 -13.27 3.83 8.82
CA LYS A 90 -12.74 2.66 9.55
C LYS A 90 -11.48 2.09 8.89
N ALA A 91 -11.39 2.15 7.57
CA ALA A 91 -10.21 1.70 6.84
C ALA A 91 -8.99 2.53 7.24
N LEU A 92 -9.11 3.85 7.18
CA LEU A 92 -8.04 4.78 7.53
C LEU A 92 -7.65 4.66 9.00
N GLU A 93 -8.63 4.60 9.91
CA GLU A 93 -8.38 4.43 11.36
C GLU A 93 -7.60 3.15 11.68
N LYS A 94 -7.89 2.05 10.96
CA LYS A 94 -7.24 0.76 11.20
C LYS A 94 -5.84 0.68 10.59
N VAL A 95 -5.63 1.32 9.44
CA VAL A 95 -4.36 1.28 8.71
C VAL A 95 -3.34 2.20 9.34
N TYR A 96 -3.76 3.37 9.82
CA TYR A 96 -2.83 4.39 10.30
C TYR A 96 -2.03 3.93 11.54
N PRO A 97 -0.70 4.17 11.58
CA PRO A 97 0.12 3.76 12.71
C PRO A 97 -0.25 4.51 13.98
N ARG A 98 -0.26 3.79 15.11
CA ARG A 98 -0.58 4.39 16.43
C ARG A 98 0.62 5.03 17.13
N GLY A 99 1.82 4.85 16.59
CA GLY A 99 3.05 5.38 17.17
C GLY A 99 3.98 5.94 16.10
N GLU A 100 5.21 6.25 16.51
CA GLU A 100 6.22 6.82 15.62
C GLU A 100 6.79 5.83 14.60
N ILE A 101 6.53 4.52 14.73
CA ILE A 101 7.09 3.52 13.81
C ILE A 101 5.97 2.91 13.00
N GLY A 102 6.17 2.84 11.69
CA GLY A 102 5.25 2.23 10.76
C GLY A 102 5.92 1.90 9.44
N TYR A 103 5.10 1.58 8.45
CA TYR A 103 5.53 1.42 7.07
C TYR A 103 5.11 2.63 6.24
N LEU A 104 6.02 3.04 5.36
CA LEU A 104 5.76 3.97 4.27
C LEU A 104 5.53 3.18 2.99
N VAL A 105 4.41 3.45 2.32
CA VAL A 105 4.03 2.79 1.08
C VAL A 105 3.85 3.82 -0.02
N GLY A 106 4.72 3.82 -1.02
CA GLY A 106 4.58 4.63 -2.23
C GLY A 106 4.00 3.78 -3.36
N MET A 107 2.95 4.29 -3.99
CA MET A 107 2.36 3.72 -5.21
C MET A 107 2.68 4.68 -6.35
N ASP A 108 3.56 4.28 -7.26
CA ASP A 108 4.19 5.14 -8.26
C ASP A 108 4.88 6.40 -7.68
N THR A 109 5.35 6.29 -6.44
CA THR A 109 6.08 7.34 -5.74
C THR A 109 7.38 6.77 -5.16
N ASP A 110 8.52 7.43 -5.43
CA ASP A 110 9.81 7.04 -4.85
C ASP A 110 9.95 7.66 -3.45
N LEU A 111 10.13 6.81 -2.44
CA LEU A 111 10.33 7.24 -1.05
C LEU A 111 11.61 8.05 -0.84
N LYS A 112 12.54 8.05 -1.81
CA LYS A 112 13.71 8.94 -1.78
C LYS A 112 13.34 10.42 -1.79
N GLU A 113 12.19 10.78 -2.35
CA GLU A 113 11.70 12.17 -2.36
C GLU A 113 11.37 12.69 -0.96
N LEU A 114 11.25 11.79 0.02
CA LEU A 114 10.97 12.10 1.42
C LEU A 114 12.21 12.01 2.33
N ASN A 115 13.41 11.93 1.75
CA ASN A 115 14.64 11.84 2.54
C ASN A 115 14.73 13.00 3.55
N GLY A 116 15.05 12.67 4.81
CA GLY A 116 15.15 13.63 5.91
C GLY A 116 13.83 13.92 6.63
N LEU A 117 12.70 13.38 6.16
CA LEU A 117 11.40 13.46 6.84
C LEU A 117 11.11 12.23 7.72
N TYR A 118 11.90 11.16 7.57
CA TYR A 118 11.79 9.93 8.34
C TYR A 118 13.17 9.28 8.48
N ASP A 119 13.30 8.40 9.48
CA ASP A 119 14.47 7.55 9.66
C ASP A 119 14.15 6.14 9.12
N ALA A 120 14.88 5.69 8.10
CA ALA A 120 14.72 4.34 7.57
C ALA A 120 15.19 3.29 8.60
N LEU A 121 14.37 2.26 8.81
CA LEU A 121 14.67 1.13 9.68
C LEU A 121 14.85 -0.13 8.85
N GLU A 122 15.51 -1.14 9.43
CA GLU A 122 15.66 -2.42 8.75
C GLU A 122 14.30 -3.11 8.54
N LEU A 123 14.07 -3.50 7.29
CA LEU A 123 12.90 -4.23 6.84
C LEU A 123 13.24 -5.72 6.86
N GLU A 124 12.86 -6.39 7.94
CA GLU A 124 13.08 -7.82 8.13
C GLU A 124 12.02 -8.67 7.42
N GLY A 125 12.41 -9.87 6.98
CA GLY A 125 11.45 -10.95 6.70
C GLY A 125 10.68 -10.87 5.38
N ILE A 126 11.15 -10.11 4.38
CA ILE A 126 10.52 -10.15 3.06
C ILE A 126 11.12 -11.28 2.22
N SER A 127 10.41 -12.42 2.20
CA SER A 127 10.59 -13.44 1.17
C SER A 127 9.54 -13.22 0.07
N PHE A 128 9.99 -12.83 -1.12
CA PHE A 128 9.12 -12.82 -2.31
C PHE A 128 9.18 -14.17 -2.97
N ASP A 129 8.15 -14.96 -2.76
CA ASP A 129 7.79 -15.98 -3.73
C ASP A 129 6.99 -15.28 -4.85
N ALA A 130 7.52 -15.28 -6.07
CA ALA A 130 6.89 -14.67 -7.24
C ALA A 130 5.45 -15.16 -7.45
N HIS A 131 5.15 -16.39 -7.00
CA HIS A 131 3.81 -16.96 -7.02
C HIS A 131 2.78 -16.21 -6.18
N VAL A 132 3.17 -15.50 -5.12
CA VAL A 132 2.22 -14.78 -4.27
C VAL A 132 1.60 -13.62 -5.06
N VAL A 133 2.41 -12.86 -5.82
CA VAL A 133 1.91 -11.77 -6.66
C VAL A 133 1.03 -12.32 -7.78
N GLU A 134 1.42 -13.41 -8.44
CA GLU A 134 0.64 -14.07 -9.49
C GLU A 134 -0.71 -14.60 -8.98
N MET A 135 -0.74 -15.25 -7.80
CA MET A 135 -1.96 -15.73 -7.16
C MET A 135 -2.94 -14.58 -6.84
N PHE A 136 -2.42 -13.40 -6.52
CA PHE A 136 -3.25 -12.23 -6.24
C PHE A 136 -3.64 -11.48 -7.52
N SER A 137 -2.79 -11.40 -8.56
CA SER A 137 -3.20 -10.91 -9.88
C SER A 137 -4.37 -11.72 -10.48
N ALA A 138 -4.44 -13.03 -10.22
CA ALA A 138 -5.58 -13.87 -10.61
C ALA A 138 -6.90 -13.49 -9.91
N ARG A 139 -6.84 -13.02 -8.66
CA ARG A 139 -7.99 -12.49 -7.91
C ARG A 139 -8.44 -11.12 -8.45
N ALA A 140 -7.51 -10.27 -8.89
CA ALA A 140 -7.80 -8.96 -9.50
C ALA A 140 -8.49 -9.07 -10.88
N ASN A 141 -8.25 -10.18 -11.60
CA ASN A 141 -8.86 -10.46 -12.91
C ASN A 141 -10.29 -11.03 -12.83
N GLY A 142 -10.98 -10.90 -11.70
CA GLY A 142 -12.43 -11.16 -11.64
C GLY A 142 -12.86 -12.52 -11.08
N VAL A 143 -12.01 -13.25 -10.35
CA VAL A 143 -12.52 -14.35 -9.49
C VAL A 143 -13.11 -13.74 -8.21
N ASN A 144 -14.25 -13.07 -8.39
CA ASN A 144 -15.01 -12.41 -7.34
C ASN A 144 -15.50 -13.47 -6.35
N TRP A 145 -15.05 -13.40 -5.10
CA TRP A 145 -15.52 -14.23 -3.97
C TRP A 145 -17.05 -14.22 -3.79
N LYS A 146 -17.74 -13.22 -4.37
CA LYS A 146 -19.20 -13.10 -4.43
C LYS A 146 -19.90 -14.20 -5.25
N TYR A 147 -19.19 -15.04 -6.00
CA TYR A 147 -19.77 -16.15 -6.77
C TYR A 147 -19.61 -17.55 -6.15
N ARG A 148 -19.12 -17.69 -4.91
CA ARG A 148 -19.32 -18.92 -4.13
C ARG A 148 -20.64 -18.85 -3.36
N LYS A 149 -21.76 -18.90 -4.09
CA LYS A 149 -22.98 -19.49 -3.53
C LYS A 149 -22.99 -20.95 -3.98
N ASN A 150 -22.70 -21.83 -3.02
CA ASN A 150 -23.00 -23.27 -2.94
C ASN A 150 -23.08 -24.04 -4.28
N ASN A 151 -22.04 -24.84 -4.55
CA ASN A 151 -22.26 -26.19 -5.07
C ASN A 151 -22.51 -27.12 -3.88
#